data_AF-A0A5C8WP89-F1
#
_entry.id   AF-A0A5C8WP89-F1
#
_cell.length_a   1.000
_cell.length_b   1.000
_cell.length_c   1.000
_cell.angle_alpha   90.00
_cell.angle_beta   90.00
_cell.angle_gamma   90.00
#
_symmetry.space_group_name_H-M   'P 1'
#
loop_
_entity.id
_entity.type
_entity.pdbx_description
1 polymer ?
#
loop_
_entity_poly.entity_id
_entity_poly.type
_entity_poly.pdbx_seq_one_letter_code
_entity_poly.pdbx_strand_id
1 'polypeptide(L)' 'MAPNLIRSPAVRLLHARQDHAICLRLAASYRLRIAAGEADQREAHAWALGLAHRWRLVAAELSEAR' A
#
# COMPACT_ATOMS: atom_id res chain seq x y z
N MET A 1 -7.19 6.61 -27.82
CA MET A 1 -7.28 6.50 -26.35
C MET A 1 -5.88 6.21 -25.82
N ALA A 2 -5.17 7.17 -25.21
CA ALA A 2 -3.72 7.09 -25.00
C ALA A 2 -3.37 6.28 -23.72
N PRO A 3 -2.72 5.10 -23.82
CA PRO A 3 -2.30 4.31 -22.67
C PRO A 3 -0.94 4.75 -22.08
N ASN A 4 -0.51 6.00 -22.29
CA ASN A 4 0.87 6.44 -22.04
C ASN A 4 1.04 7.43 -20.86
N LEU A 5 0.04 7.57 -19.98
CA LEU A 5 0.05 8.58 -18.91
C LEU A 5 0.99 8.28 -17.72
N ILE A 6 1.62 7.11 -17.66
CA ILE A 6 2.59 6.76 -16.59
C ILE A 6 3.97 6.43 -17.18
N ARG A 7 4.50 7.26 -18.09
CA ARG A 7 5.86 7.06 -18.62
C ARG A 7 6.98 7.58 -17.72
N SER A 8 6.69 8.56 -16.86
CA SER A 8 7.71 9.17 -16.00
C SER A 8 7.98 8.30 -14.76
N PRO A 9 9.24 7.91 -14.49
CA PRO A 9 9.61 7.20 -13.26
C PRO A 9 9.19 7.95 -11.98
N ALA A 10 9.26 9.29 -12.00
CA ALA A 10 8.87 10.12 -10.87
C ALA A 10 7.36 10.02 -10.58
N VAL A 11 6.53 9.95 -11.64
CA VAL A 11 5.08 9.77 -11.49
C VAL A 11 4.75 8.39 -10.92
N ARG A 12 5.48 7.34 -11.33
CA ARG A 12 5.31 5.98 -10.75
C ARG A 12 5.65 5.94 -9.27
N LEU A 13 6.75 6.58 -8.88
CA LEU A 13 7.15 6.71 -7.47
C LEU A 13 6.13 7.48 -6.63
N LEU A 14 5.56 8.55 -7.18
CA LEU A 14 4.51 9.31 -6.51
C LEU A 14 3.26 8.43 -6.24
N HIS A 15 2.78 7.72 -7.26
CA HIS A 15 1.63 6.82 -7.11
C HIS A 15 1.93 5.69 -6.12
N ALA A 16 3.10 5.06 -6.20
CA ALA A 16 3.50 4.03 -5.24
C ALA A 16 3.48 4.52 -3.78
N ARG A 17 3.94 5.77 -3.53
CA ARG A 17 3.87 6.38 -2.20
C ARG A 17 2.45 6.65 -1.74
N GLN A 18 1.59 7.13 -2.65
CA GLN A 18 0.17 7.37 -2.38
C GLN A 18 -0.56 6.05 -2.05
N ASP A 19 -0.34 5.01 -2.84
CA ASP A 19 -0.92 3.68 -2.64
C ASP A 19 -0.48 3.08 -1.31
N HIS A 20 0.81 3.21 -0.96
CA HIS A 20 1.32 2.77 0.34
C HIS A 20 0.64 3.51 1.51
N ALA A 21 0.47 4.83 1.42
CA ALA A 21 -0.22 5.62 2.44
C ALA A 21 -1.70 5.21 2.58
N ILE A 22 -2.37 4.90 1.47
CA ILE A 22 -3.74 4.39 1.46
C ILE A 22 -3.81 3.03 2.17
N CYS A 23 -2.89 2.10 1.87
CA CYS A 23 -2.85 0.79 2.50
C CYS A 23 -2.68 0.88 4.02
N LEU A 24 -1.82 1.79 4.51
CA LEU A 24 -1.64 2.00 5.94
C LEU A 24 -2.90 2.55 6.62
N ARG A 25 -3.59 3.50 5.97
CA ARG A 25 -4.86 4.04 6.48
C ARG A 25 -5.95 2.97 6.53
N LEU A 26 -6.06 2.15 5.49
CA LEU A 26 -6.99 1.02 5.46
C LEU A 26 -6.66 0.01 6.56
N ALA A 27 -5.39 -0.36 6.73
CA ALA A 27 -4.96 -1.26 7.80
C ALA A 27 -5.35 -0.72 9.19
N ALA A 28 -5.16 0.58 9.45
CA ALA A 28 -5.59 1.20 10.70
C ALA A 28 -7.12 1.17 10.89
N SER A 29 -7.88 1.49 9.83
CA SER A 29 -9.35 1.44 9.83
C SER A 29 -9.87 0.04 10.13
N TYR A 30 -9.32 -0.99 9.48
CA TYR A 30 -9.74 -2.37 9.72
C TYR A 30 -9.44 -2.84 11.15
N ARG A 31 -8.34 -2.39 11.78
CA ARG A 31 -8.07 -2.71 13.21
C ARG A 31 -9.18 -2.21 14.12
N LEU A 32 -9.67 -1.00 13.89
CA LEU A 32 -10.77 -0.43 14.67
C LEU A 32 -12.06 -1.23 14.48
N ARG A 33 -12.38 -1.60 13.23
CA ARG A 33 -13.58 -2.39 12.91
C ARG A 33 -13.51 -3.82 13.48
N ILE A 34 -12.35 -4.47 13.41
CA ILE A 34 -12.12 -5.78 14.03
C ILE A 34 -12.30 -5.69 15.56
N ALA A 35 -11.76 -4.64 16.19
CA ALA A 35 -11.94 -4.40 17.62
C ALA A 35 -13.41 -4.13 17.99
N ALA A 36 -14.19 -3.54 17.07
CA ALA A 36 -15.64 -3.34 17.20
C ALA A 36 -16.47 -4.61 16.91
N GLY A 37 -15.84 -5.74 16.57
CA GLY A 37 -16.51 -7.02 16.36
C GLY A 37 -16.79 -7.38 14.90
N GLU A 38 -16.37 -6.56 13.93
CA GLU A 38 -16.51 -6.86 12.49
C GLU A 38 -15.43 -7.84 12.01
N ALA A 39 -15.58 -9.13 12.34
CA ALA A 39 -14.60 -10.17 12.07
C ALA A 39 -14.28 -10.36 10.57
N ASP A 40 -15.21 -10.06 9.68
CA ASP A 40 -15.04 -10.14 8.22
C ASP A 40 -13.94 -9.20 7.70
N GLN A 41 -13.57 -8.17 8.48
CA GLN A 41 -12.51 -7.23 8.11
C GLN A 41 -11.09 -7.79 8.34
N ARG A 42 -10.94 -8.97 8.96
CA ARG A 42 -9.63 -9.58 9.25
C ARG A 42 -8.84 -9.92 7.99
N GLU A 43 -9.49 -10.46 6.97
CA GLU A 43 -8.83 -10.80 5.71
C GLU A 43 -8.39 -9.53 4.96
N ALA A 44 -9.25 -8.52 4.89
CA ALA A 44 -8.92 -7.22 4.31
C ALA A 44 -7.78 -6.51 5.07
N HIS A 45 -7.76 -6.63 6.40
CA HIS A 45 -6.67 -6.13 7.24
C HIS A 45 -5.33 -6.81 6.94
N ALA A 46 -5.33 -8.15 6.89
CA ALA A 46 -4.14 -8.94 6.58
C ALA A 46 -3.61 -8.63 5.18
N TRP A 47 -4.50 -8.50 4.19
CA TRP A 47 -4.14 -8.10 2.83
C TRP A 47 -3.48 -6.71 2.80
N ALA A 48 -4.07 -5.71 3.46
CA ALA A 48 -3.55 -4.35 3.49
C ALA A 48 -2.16 -4.28 4.15
N LEU A 49 -1.95 -5.02 5.25
CA LEU A 49 -0.64 -5.13 5.90
C LEU A 49 0.40 -5.83 5.02
N GLY A 50 0.03 -6.95 4.38
CA GLY A 50 0.94 -7.68 3.49
C GLY A 50 1.35 -6.87 2.27
N LEU A 51 0.45 -6.06 1.72
CA LEU A 51 0.77 -5.13 0.63
C LEU A 51 1.70 -4.01 1.11
N ALA A 52 1.41 -3.37 2.24
CA ALA A 52 2.27 -2.33 2.80
C ALA A 52 3.69 -2.84 3.11
N HIS A 53 3.81 -4.06 3.65
CA HIS A 53 5.10 -4.68 3.92
C HIS A 53 5.92 -4.92 2.64
N ARG A 54 5.31 -5.45 1.58
CA ARG A 54 5.98 -5.63 0.28
C ARG A 54 6.50 -4.32 -0.30
N TRP A 55 5.69 -3.27 -0.27
CA TRP A 55 6.13 -1.94 -0.74
C TRP A 55 7.32 -1.40 0.05
N ARG A 56 7.36 -1.65 1.37
CA ARG A 56 8.49 -1.27 2.21
C ARG A 56 9.77 -2.02 1.82
N LEU A 57 9.68 -3.32 1.55
CA LEU A 57 10.84 -4.12 1.11
C LEU A 57 11.37 -3.63 -0.24
N VAL A 58 10.48 -3.44 -1.22
CA VAL A 58 10.87 -2.91 -2.54
C VAL A 58 11.50 -1.52 -2.42
N ALA A 59 10.98 -0.66 -1.56
CA ALA A 59 11.57 0.66 -1.31
C ALA A 59 12.96 0.57 -0.64
N ALA A 60 13.18 -0.41 0.23
CA ALA A 60 14.48 -0.65 0.86
C ALA A 60 15.51 -1.15 -0.18
N GLU A 61 15.15 -2.16 -0.99
CA GLU A 61 15.99 -2.69 -2.08
C GLU A 61 16.41 -1.59 -3.06
N LEU A 62 15.46 -0.73 -3.47
CA LEU A 62 15.74 0.40 -4.36
C LEU A 62 16.62 1.48 -3.71
N SER A 63 16.63 1.58 -2.38
CA SER A 63 17.47 2.54 -1.66
C SER A 63 18.89 2.03 -1.46
N GLU A 64 19.09 0.71 -1.32
CA GLU A 64 20.40 0.06 -1.19
C GLU A 64 21.11 -0.11 -2.55
N ALA A 65 20.37 -0.19 -3.65
CA ALA A 65 20.92 -0.28 -5.01
C ALA A 65 21.46 1.05 -5.58
N ARG A 66 21.53 2.12 -4.78
CA ARG A 66 21.90 3.48 -5.19
C ARG A 66 23.19 3.95 -4.51
#